data_AF-A0AAN2BIL2-F1
#
_entry.id   AF-A0AAN2BIL2-F1
#
_cell.length_a   1.000
_cell.length_b   1.000
_cell.length_c   1.000
_cell.angle_alpha   90.00
_cell.angle_beta   90.00
_cell.angle_gamma   90.00
#
_symmetry.space_group_name_H-M   'P 1'
#
loop_
_entity.id
_entity.type
_entity.pdbx_description
1 polymer ?
#
loop_
_entity_poly.entity_id
_entity_poly.type
_entity_poly.pdbx_seq_one_letter_code
_entity_poly.pdbx_strand_id
1 'polypeptide(L)'
;MKPLIVNIQQALKQNLIPGICLQIFALALALAYFKWPAAAPVFNAFAELKLSYGWGYSLVATAIFGGLIPFAYLWFTGLVRSAVLPILLFYVFFWAYKGVEVDLFYSAQAHWFGTGSDWPTLIKKTLVDQFIYGTFWAAPTMAIGYAWKEAGFSFSRLRGLLNRDFFFLQIPTTLVTNWLIWIPAVLIIYSMPMALQIPLFNLVLCFFVLLLTTISQRKPEA
;
A
#
# COMPACT_ATOMS: atom_id res chain seq x y z
N MET A 1 1.36 -20.17 -19.17
CA MET A 1 0.26 -20.38 -18.18
C MET A 1 0.66 -21.25 -16.99
N LYS A 2 1.20 -22.47 -17.16
CA LYS A 2 1.67 -23.31 -16.04
C LYS A 2 2.59 -22.60 -15.02
N PRO A 3 3.65 -21.85 -15.43
CA PRO A 3 4.52 -21.16 -14.47
C PRO A 3 3.80 -20.05 -13.69
N LEU A 4 2.88 -19.33 -14.33
CA LEU A 4 2.08 -18.28 -13.68
C LEU A 4 1.20 -18.86 -12.57
N ILE A 5 0.51 -19.97 -12.83
CA ILE A 5 -0.38 -20.61 -11.85
C ILE A 5 0.42 -21.09 -10.62
N VAL A 6 1.57 -21.72 -10.84
CA VAL A 6 2.46 -22.18 -9.75
C VAL A 6 2.96 -21.00 -8.92
N ASN A 7 3.42 -19.93 -9.57
CA ASN A 7 3.91 -18.73 -8.90
C ASN A 7 2.80 -18.06 -8.06
N ILE A 8 1.58 -17.97 -8.61
CA ILE A 8 0.42 -17.46 -7.87
C ILE A 8 0.16 -18.35 -6.65
N GLN A 9 0.02 -19.67 -6.81
CA GLN A 9 -0.27 -20.57 -5.68
C GLN A 9 0.78 -20.47 -4.56
N GLN A 10 2.06 -20.37 -4.92
CA GLN A 10 3.12 -20.17 -3.95
C GLN A 10 2.98 -18.81 -3.27
N ALA A 11 2.82 -17.73 -4.02
CA ALA A 11 2.62 -16.40 -3.46
C ALA A 11 1.40 -16.34 -2.52
N LEU A 12 0.30 -17.02 -2.85
CA LEU A 12 -0.88 -17.12 -1.98
C LEU A 12 -0.55 -17.77 -0.64
N LYS A 13 0.10 -18.94 -0.66
CA LYS A 13 0.48 -19.63 0.58
C LYS A 13 1.41 -18.80 1.45
N GLN A 14 2.32 -18.05 0.83
CA GLN A 14 3.27 -17.21 1.54
C GLN A 14 2.64 -15.95 2.13
N ASN A 15 1.61 -15.42 1.47
CA ASN A 15 0.97 -14.17 1.87
C ASN A 15 -0.34 -14.34 2.64
N LEU A 16 -0.82 -15.57 2.83
CA LEU A 16 -2.08 -15.83 3.53
C LEU A 16 -2.05 -15.34 4.99
N ILE A 17 -1.03 -15.70 5.75
CA ILE A 17 -0.87 -15.26 7.16
C ILE A 17 -0.74 -13.73 7.22
N PRO A 18 0.19 -13.09 6.46
CA PRO A 18 0.26 -11.63 6.41
C PRO A 18 -1.09 -10.98 6.07
N GLY A 19 -1.80 -11.52 5.07
CA GLY A 19 -3.09 -11.04 4.62
C GLY A 19 -4.16 -11.10 5.71
N ILE A 20 -4.27 -12.22 6.43
CA ILE A 20 -5.24 -12.38 7.53
C ILE A 20 -4.94 -11.41 8.68
N CYS A 21 -3.67 -11.31 9.09
CA CYS A 21 -3.27 -10.36 10.13
C CYS A 21 -3.59 -8.91 9.73
N LEU A 22 -3.37 -8.55 8.47
CA LEU A 22 -3.74 -7.24 7.93
C LEU A 22 -5.26 -7.01 8.01
N GLN A 23 -6.07 -8.01 7.64
CA GLN A 23 -7.53 -7.90 7.70
C GLN A 23 -8.02 -7.72 9.14
N ILE A 24 -7.48 -8.48 10.08
CA ILE A 24 -7.82 -8.35 11.50
C ILE A 24 -7.46 -6.94 11.98
N PHE A 25 -6.29 -6.43 11.61
CA PHE A 25 -5.85 -5.09 11.98
C PHE A 25 -6.76 -3.99 11.39
N ALA A 26 -7.04 -4.04 10.08
CA ALA A 26 -7.93 -3.09 9.42
C ALA A 26 -9.36 -3.13 10.01
N LEU A 27 -9.89 -4.33 10.26
CA LEU A 27 -11.21 -4.50 10.86
C LEU A 27 -11.24 -4.00 12.30
N ALA A 28 -10.19 -4.23 13.10
CA ALA A 28 -10.10 -3.72 14.46
C ALA A 28 -10.12 -2.19 14.50
N LEU A 29 -9.39 -1.52 13.60
CA LEU A 29 -9.45 -0.06 13.46
C LEU A 29 -10.85 0.42 13.08
N ALA A 30 -11.52 -0.30 12.17
CA ALA A 30 -12.87 0.06 11.78
C ALA A 30 -13.90 -0.14 12.89
N LEU A 31 -13.83 -1.25 13.61
CA LEU A 31 -14.69 -1.50 14.77
C LEU A 31 -14.41 -0.49 15.89
N ALA A 32 -13.16 -0.09 16.12
CA ALA A 32 -12.84 0.97 17.06
C ALA A 32 -13.54 2.27 16.68
N TYR A 33 -13.50 2.67 15.41
CA TYR A 33 -14.20 3.87 14.93
C TYR A 33 -15.73 3.76 15.07
N PHE A 34 -16.35 2.67 14.61
CA PHE A 34 -17.81 2.57 14.54
C PHE A 34 -18.49 2.14 15.84
N LYS A 35 -17.79 1.43 16.73
CA LYS A 35 -18.39 0.77 17.91
C LYS A 35 -17.80 1.23 19.24
N TRP A 36 -16.67 1.94 19.25
CA TRP A 36 -16.03 2.38 20.49
C TRP A 36 -15.99 3.91 20.58
N PRO A 37 -16.97 4.55 21.25
CA PRO A 37 -17.03 6.01 21.38
C PRO A 37 -15.77 6.64 22.00
N ALA A 38 -15.10 5.96 22.93
CA ALA A 38 -13.87 6.48 23.54
C ALA A 38 -12.68 6.57 22.57
N ALA A 39 -12.74 5.91 21.40
CA ALA A 39 -11.73 6.06 20.35
C ALA A 39 -11.94 7.32 19.50
N ALA A 40 -13.13 7.95 19.56
CA ALA A 40 -13.48 9.11 18.73
C ALA A 40 -12.49 10.28 18.82
N PRO A 41 -11.94 10.67 19.99
CA PRO A 41 -10.97 11.76 20.07
C PRO A 41 -9.72 11.52 19.20
N VAL A 42 -9.24 10.27 19.13
CA VAL A 42 -8.06 9.92 18.33
C VAL A 42 -8.38 10.04 16.85
N PHE A 43 -9.50 9.49 16.39
CA PHE A 43 -9.92 9.59 14.99
C PHE A 43 -10.18 11.04 14.59
N ASN A 44 -10.87 11.82 15.43
CA ASN A 44 -11.16 13.23 15.17
C ASN A 44 -9.87 14.04 15.03
N ALA A 45 -8.86 13.81 15.87
CA ALA A 45 -7.58 14.48 15.75
C ALA A 45 -6.92 14.23 14.38
N PHE A 46 -6.92 12.99 13.88
CA PHE A 46 -6.38 12.70 12.54
C PHE A 46 -7.24 13.26 11.42
N ALA A 47 -8.57 13.25 11.58
CA ALA A 47 -9.49 13.85 10.62
C ALA A 47 -9.26 15.37 10.53
N GLU A 48 -9.12 16.07 11.65
CA GLU A 48 -8.83 17.50 11.73
C GLU A 48 -7.47 17.84 11.10
N LEU A 49 -6.43 17.03 11.36
CA LEU A 49 -5.14 17.18 10.69
C LEU A 49 -5.26 17.02 9.17
N LYS A 50 -5.98 16.00 8.69
CA LYS A 50 -6.19 15.80 7.25
C LYS A 50 -6.95 16.97 6.63
N LEU A 51 -7.97 17.48 7.30
CA LEU A 51 -8.78 18.60 6.82
C LEU A 51 -7.98 19.92 6.80
N SER A 52 -7.16 20.15 7.83
CA SER A 52 -6.38 21.39 7.97
C SER A 52 -5.24 21.50 6.96
N TYR A 53 -4.55 20.39 6.69
CA TYR A 53 -3.35 20.38 5.83
C TYR A 53 -3.61 19.79 4.44
N GLY A 54 -4.82 19.27 4.17
CA GLY A 54 -5.21 18.73 2.88
C GLY A 54 -4.23 17.68 2.35
N TRP A 55 -3.61 17.96 1.23
CA TRP A 55 -2.69 17.05 0.52
C TRP A 55 -1.28 17.09 1.15
N GLY A 56 -0.95 18.16 1.88
CA GLY A 56 0.27 18.25 2.68
C GLY A 56 0.29 17.20 3.80
N TYR A 57 -0.87 16.91 4.42
CA TYR A 57 -1.00 15.79 5.33
C TYR A 57 -0.68 14.46 4.63
N SER A 58 -1.28 14.22 3.46
CA SER A 58 -1.10 12.97 2.71
C SER A 58 0.35 12.75 2.29
N LEU A 59 1.03 13.83 1.85
CA LEU A 59 2.45 13.84 1.53
C LEU A 59 3.28 13.40 2.75
N VAL A 60 3.13 14.06 3.89
CA VAL A 60 3.96 13.81 5.08
C VAL A 60 3.62 12.48 5.73
N ALA A 61 2.33 12.19 5.92
CA ALA A 61 1.89 10.97 6.58
C ALA A 61 2.29 9.73 5.78
N THR A 62 2.08 9.71 4.46
CA THR A 62 2.48 8.54 3.67
C THR A 62 4.00 8.42 3.54
N ALA A 63 4.74 9.54 3.50
CA ALA A 63 6.20 9.51 3.59
C ALA A 63 6.69 8.86 4.88
N ILE A 64 6.04 9.13 6.02
CA ILE A 64 6.40 8.54 7.31
C ILE A 64 6.02 7.06 7.37
N PHE A 65 4.74 6.75 7.11
CA PHE A 65 4.18 5.41 7.32
C PHE A 65 4.55 4.41 6.23
N GLY A 66 4.62 4.83 4.96
CA GLY A 66 5.05 3.99 3.84
C GLY A 66 6.57 4.01 3.62
N GLY A 67 7.23 5.12 3.96
CA GLY A 67 8.64 5.36 3.67
C GLY A 67 9.56 5.23 4.88
N LEU A 68 9.55 6.22 5.77
CA LEU A 68 10.52 6.40 6.85
C LEU A 68 10.48 5.25 7.87
N ILE A 69 9.30 4.84 8.33
CA ILE A 69 9.16 3.76 9.31
C ILE A 69 9.65 2.42 8.72
N PRO A 70 9.18 2.00 7.52
CA PRO A 70 9.73 0.81 6.87
C PRO A 70 11.23 0.89 6.61
N PHE A 71 11.74 2.03 6.17
CA PHE A 71 13.18 2.22 5.98
C PHE A 71 13.96 2.06 7.29
N ALA A 72 13.50 2.68 8.38
CA ALA A 72 14.13 2.57 9.69
C ALA A 72 14.17 1.10 10.14
N TYR A 73 13.07 0.36 9.95
CA TYR A 73 13.04 -1.08 10.22
C TYR A 73 14.09 -1.85 9.39
N LEU A 74 14.17 -1.60 8.08
CA LEU A 74 15.17 -2.23 7.20
C LEU A 74 16.61 -1.91 7.62
N TRP A 75 16.86 -0.68 8.07
CA TRP A 75 18.16 -0.24 8.50
C TRP A 75 18.56 -0.87 9.85
N PHE A 76 17.68 -0.83 10.86
CA PHE A 76 17.95 -1.42 12.18
C PHE A 76 18.07 -2.94 12.15
N THR A 77 17.39 -3.63 11.22
CA THR A 77 17.53 -5.08 11.02
C THR A 77 18.72 -5.47 10.14
N GLY A 78 19.49 -4.49 9.65
CA GLY A 78 20.67 -4.72 8.83
C GLY A 78 20.37 -5.25 7.42
N LEU A 79 19.13 -5.10 6.93
CA LEU A 79 18.76 -5.39 5.54
C LEU A 79 19.26 -4.34 4.55
N VAL A 80 19.45 -3.10 5.02
CA VAL A 80 20.08 -2.03 4.26
C VAL A 80 21.41 -1.69 4.93
N ARG A 81 22.52 -2.10 4.29
CA ARG A 81 23.89 -1.87 4.80
C ARG A 81 24.69 -0.87 3.98
N SER A 82 24.33 -0.69 2.71
CA SER A 82 24.98 0.22 1.76
C SER A 82 23.95 1.08 1.05
N ALA A 83 24.40 2.21 0.46
CA ALA A 83 23.52 3.17 -0.20
C ALA A 83 22.35 3.65 0.68
N VAL A 84 22.58 3.76 2.00
CA VAL A 84 21.58 4.11 3.03
C VAL A 84 20.84 5.39 2.66
N LEU A 85 21.56 6.47 2.35
CA LEU A 85 20.96 7.77 2.01
C LEU A 85 20.13 7.71 0.70
N PRO A 86 20.65 7.24 -0.45
CA PRO A 86 19.85 7.07 -1.66
C PRO A 86 18.57 6.24 -1.45
N ILE A 87 18.66 5.16 -0.68
CA ILE A 87 17.50 4.30 -0.37
C ILE A 87 16.51 5.06 0.53
N LEU A 88 16.97 5.76 1.58
CA LEU A 88 16.11 6.59 2.42
C LEU A 88 15.35 7.63 1.61
N LEU A 89 16.06 8.38 0.77
CA LEU A 89 15.45 9.41 -0.08
C LEU A 89 14.42 8.80 -1.03
N PHE A 90 14.73 7.63 -1.62
CA PHE A 90 13.76 6.89 -2.42
C PHE A 90 12.51 6.56 -1.61
N TYR A 91 12.62 5.89 -0.47
CA TYR A 91 11.46 5.51 0.33
C TYR A 91 10.63 6.73 0.75
N VAL A 92 11.27 7.80 1.23
CA VAL A 92 10.56 9.02 1.66
C VAL A 92 9.85 9.70 0.50
N PHE A 93 10.56 10.03 -0.58
CA PHE A 93 9.98 10.81 -1.68
C PHE A 93 9.01 9.98 -2.53
N PHE A 94 9.31 8.70 -2.76
CA PHE A 94 8.42 7.82 -3.50
C PHE A 94 7.08 7.68 -2.78
N TRP A 95 7.09 7.40 -1.48
CA TRP A 95 5.85 7.25 -0.71
C TRP A 95 5.15 8.59 -0.43
N ALA A 96 5.88 9.70 -0.32
CA ALA A 96 5.30 11.04 -0.28
C ALA A 96 4.44 11.31 -1.54
N TYR A 97 5.02 11.06 -2.71
CA TYR A 97 4.34 11.18 -3.99
C TYR A 97 3.12 10.25 -4.07
N LYS A 98 3.29 8.97 -3.74
CA LYS A 98 2.19 7.99 -3.77
C LYS A 98 1.06 8.37 -2.80
N GLY A 99 1.36 8.97 -1.66
CA GLY A 99 0.35 9.47 -0.72
C GLY A 99 -0.56 10.53 -1.32
N VAL A 100 0.04 11.52 -2.00
CA VAL A 100 -0.73 12.56 -2.71
C VAL A 100 -1.52 11.95 -3.86
N GLU A 101 -0.92 11.04 -4.64
CA GLU A 101 -1.59 10.35 -5.75
C GLU A 101 -2.84 9.60 -5.27
N VAL A 102 -2.74 8.84 -4.17
CA VAL A 102 -3.86 8.09 -3.59
C VAL A 102 -4.94 9.03 -3.05
N ASP A 103 -4.57 10.14 -2.40
CA ASP A 103 -5.54 11.13 -1.88
C ASP A 103 -6.32 11.82 -2.99
N LEU A 104 -5.65 12.20 -4.08
CA LEU A 104 -6.29 12.73 -5.27
C LEU A 104 -7.22 11.69 -5.91
N PHE A 105 -6.79 10.43 -5.96
CA PHE A 105 -7.63 9.35 -6.48
C PHE A 105 -8.87 9.10 -5.61
N TYR A 106 -8.75 9.09 -4.28
CA TYR A 106 -9.88 8.96 -3.36
C TYR A 106 -10.85 10.13 -3.49
N SER A 107 -10.32 11.34 -3.66
CA SER A 107 -11.12 12.54 -3.93
C SER A 107 -11.87 12.45 -5.27
N ALA A 108 -11.22 11.94 -6.33
CA ALA A 108 -11.85 11.71 -7.63
C ALA A 108 -12.94 10.64 -7.54
N GLN A 109 -12.71 9.55 -6.82
CA GLN A 109 -13.71 8.51 -6.55
C GLN A 109 -14.92 9.05 -5.79
N ALA A 110 -14.71 9.98 -4.86
CA ALA A 110 -15.80 10.66 -4.16
C ALA A 110 -16.64 11.54 -5.09
N HIS A 111 -16.02 12.15 -6.11
CA HIS A 111 -16.74 12.90 -7.15
C HIS A 111 -17.51 11.98 -8.12
N TRP A 112 -16.91 10.86 -8.52
CA TRP A 112 -17.53 9.91 -9.47
C TRP A 112 -18.65 9.08 -8.87
N PHE A 113 -18.50 8.64 -7.63
CA PHE A 113 -19.39 7.65 -7.00
C PHE A 113 -20.09 8.16 -5.73
N GLY A 114 -19.74 9.36 -5.26
CA GLY A 114 -20.29 9.96 -4.03
C GLY A 114 -19.45 9.65 -2.80
N THR A 115 -19.80 10.28 -1.67
CA THR A 115 -19.12 10.13 -0.37
C THR A 115 -19.77 9.08 0.54
N GLY A 116 -20.84 8.44 0.09
CA GLY A 116 -21.61 7.46 0.86
C GLY A 116 -20.82 6.19 1.18
N SER A 117 -21.25 5.52 2.24
CA SER A 117 -20.75 4.20 2.69
C SER A 117 -21.76 3.08 2.41
N ASP A 118 -22.71 3.30 1.49
CA ASP A 118 -23.65 2.28 1.03
C ASP A 118 -22.94 1.23 0.17
N TRP A 119 -23.47 0.00 0.16
CA TRP A 119 -22.87 -1.12 -0.56
C TRP A 119 -22.59 -0.85 -2.05
N PRO A 120 -23.52 -0.28 -2.84
CA PRO A 120 -23.25 0.08 -4.23
C PRO A 120 -22.06 1.04 -4.39
N THR A 121 -21.99 2.09 -3.58
CA THR A 121 -20.88 3.06 -3.63
C THR A 121 -19.55 2.41 -3.27
N LEU A 122 -19.51 1.62 -2.19
CA LEU A 122 -18.29 0.94 -1.74
C LEU A 122 -17.76 -0.08 -2.75
N ILE A 123 -18.66 -0.86 -3.36
CA ILE A 123 -18.29 -1.85 -4.38
C ILE A 123 -17.71 -1.14 -5.62
N LYS A 124 -18.37 -0.09 -6.13
CA LYS A 124 -17.88 0.67 -7.28
C LYS A 124 -16.49 1.24 -7.02
N LYS A 125 -16.29 1.88 -5.86
CA LYS A 125 -15.00 2.44 -5.47
C LYS A 125 -13.92 1.38 -5.39
N THR A 126 -14.22 0.26 -4.73
CA THR A 126 -13.27 -0.85 -4.57
C THR A 126 -12.90 -1.49 -5.90
N LEU A 127 -13.87 -1.68 -6.80
CA LEU A 127 -13.61 -2.26 -8.13
C LEU A 127 -12.74 -1.35 -8.99
N VAL A 128 -13.04 -0.05 -9.04
CA VAL A 128 -12.26 0.93 -9.80
C VAL A 128 -10.86 1.09 -9.20
N ASP A 129 -10.76 1.09 -7.87
CA ASP A 129 -9.47 1.11 -7.18
C ASP A 129 -8.63 -0.11 -7.54
N GLN A 130 -9.16 -1.32 -7.40
CA GLN A 130 -8.34 -2.53 -7.47
C GLN A 130 -8.09 -2.98 -8.92
N PHE A 131 -9.09 -2.87 -9.79
CA PHE A 131 -9.01 -3.39 -11.16
C PHE A 131 -8.59 -2.34 -12.19
N ILE A 132 -8.75 -1.04 -11.90
CA ILE A 132 -8.34 0.03 -12.83
C ILE A 132 -7.08 0.72 -12.31
N TYR A 133 -7.21 1.49 -11.23
CA TYR A 133 -6.08 2.25 -10.66
C TYR A 133 -4.95 1.32 -10.20
N GLY A 134 -5.26 0.29 -9.42
CA GLY A 134 -4.33 -0.69 -8.89
C GLY A 134 -3.59 -1.44 -9.99
N THR A 135 -4.34 -2.01 -10.94
CA THR A 135 -3.80 -2.83 -12.03
C THR A 135 -2.97 -2.04 -13.03
N PHE A 136 -3.49 -0.92 -13.53
CA PHE A 136 -2.89 -0.24 -14.67
C PHE A 136 -2.00 0.94 -14.29
N TRP A 137 -2.08 1.41 -13.04
CA TRP A 137 -1.31 2.57 -12.58
C TRP A 137 -0.47 2.28 -11.35
N ALA A 138 -1.09 1.93 -10.22
CA ALA A 138 -0.39 1.81 -8.94
C ALA A 138 0.64 0.67 -8.96
N ALA A 139 0.25 -0.54 -9.35
CA ALA A 139 1.17 -1.68 -9.38
C ALA A 139 2.31 -1.50 -10.40
N PRO A 140 2.08 -1.05 -11.66
CA PRO A 140 3.16 -0.80 -12.60
C PRO A 140 4.12 0.30 -12.14
N THR A 141 3.61 1.44 -11.65
CA THR A 141 4.46 2.54 -11.17
C THR A 141 5.30 2.14 -9.96
N MET A 142 4.72 1.37 -9.03
CA MET A 142 5.45 0.79 -7.90
C MET A 142 6.50 -0.23 -8.35
N ALA A 143 6.15 -1.17 -9.22
CA ALA A 143 7.08 -2.16 -9.74
C ALA A 143 8.27 -1.50 -10.43
N ILE A 144 8.04 -0.50 -11.29
CA ILE A 144 9.10 0.24 -11.98
C ILE A 144 9.95 1.04 -10.98
N GLY A 145 9.33 1.70 -9.99
CA GLY A 145 10.05 2.43 -8.95
C GLY A 145 10.98 1.53 -8.13
N TYR A 146 10.49 0.38 -7.69
CA TYR A 146 11.31 -0.60 -6.97
C TYR A 146 12.37 -1.26 -7.86
N ALA A 147 12.08 -1.54 -9.13
CA ALA A 147 13.08 -2.01 -10.09
C ALA A 147 14.19 -0.97 -10.32
N TRP A 148 13.87 0.33 -10.30
CA TRP A 148 14.86 1.40 -10.40
C TRP A 148 15.75 1.46 -9.16
N LYS A 149 15.17 1.27 -7.96
CA LYS A 149 15.93 1.10 -6.71
C LYS A 149 16.87 -0.11 -6.79
N GLU A 150 16.38 -1.27 -7.24
CA GLU A 150 17.17 -2.50 -7.42
C GLU A 150 18.28 -2.36 -8.47
N ALA A 151 18.05 -1.56 -9.50
CA ALA A 151 19.05 -1.20 -10.51
C ALA A 151 20.13 -0.22 -9.98
N GLY A 152 20.12 0.11 -8.69
CA GLY A 152 21.04 1.06 -8.08
C GLY A 152 20.82 2.49 -8.57
N PHE A 153 19.56 2.87 -8.83
CA PHE A 153 19.14 4.17 -9.35
C PHE A 153 19.68 4.51 -10.76
N SER A 154 20.10 3.49 -11.53
CA SER A 154 20.55 3.66 -12.92
C SER A 154 19.43 3.38 -13.92
N PHE A 155 19.06 4.37 -14.73
CA PHE A 155 18.08 4.21 -15.81
C PHE A 155 18.54 3.25 -16.92
N SER A 156 19.85 3.19 -17.18
CA SER A 156 20.42 2.25 -18.15
C SER A 156 20.22 0.80 -17.69
N ARG A 157 20.51 0.51 -16.41
CA ARG A 157 20.29 -0.82 -15.83
C ARG A 157 18.81 -1.14 -15.70
N LEU A 158 17.98 -0.17 -15.31
CA LEU A 158 16.52 -0.32 -15.26
C LEU A 158 15.97 -0.79 -16.61
N ARG A 159 16.40 -0.18 -17.72
CA ARG A 159 15.95 -0.58 -19.06
C ARG A 159 16.24 -2.05 -19.38
N GLY A 160 17.32 -2.61 -18.83
CA GLY A 160 17.63 -4.04 -18.94
C GLY A 160 16.70 -4.95 -18.14
N LEU A 161 16.13 -4.45 -17.03
CA LEU A 161 15.16 -5.18 -16.19
C LEU A 161 13.74 -5.14 -16.76
N LEU A 162 13.39 -4.07 -17.49
CA LEU A 162 12.07 -3.88 -18.09
C LEU A 162 11.88 -4.72 -19.36
N ASN A 163 11.80 -6.04 -19.19
CA ASN A 163 11.58 -7.01 -20.27
C ASN A 163 10.13 -7.53 -20.28
N ARG A 164 9.82 -8.44 -21.23
CA ARG A 164 8.48 -9.03 -21.33
C ARG A 164 8.06 -9.80 -20.07
N ASP A 165 8.99 -10.49 -19.42
CA ASP A 165 8.68 -11.26 -18.21
C ASP A 165 8.32 -10.34 -17.04
N PHE A 166 8.97 -9.17 -16.94
CA PHE A 166 8.62 -8.16 -15.94
C PHE A 166 7.15 -7.73 -16.05
N PHE A 167 6.69 -7.40 -17.26
CA PHE A 167 5.33 -6.90 -17.49
C PHE A 167 4.27 -8.01 -17.55
N PHE A 168 4.58 -9.18 -18.08
CA PHE A 168 3.59 -10.24 -18.34
C PHE A 168 3.64 -11.41 -17.35
N LEU A 169 4.68 -11.50 -16.51
CA LEU A 169 4.80 -12.55 -15.50
C LEU A 169 4.91 -11.97 -14.08
N GLN A 170 5.86 -11.08 -13.83
CA GLN A 170 6.14 -10.56 -12.49
C GLN A 170 5.01 -9.65 -11.97
N ILE A 171 4.68 -8.58 -12.71
CA ILE A 171 3.60 -7.66 -12.33
C ILE A 171 2.26 -8.40 -12.11
N PRO A 172 1.78 -9.24 -13.05
CA PRO A 172 0.53 -9.98 -12.86
C PRO A 172 0.55 -10.94 -11.66
N THR A 173 1.68 -11.60 -11.38
CA THR A 173 1.81 -12.49 -10.23
C THR A 173 1.68 -11.72 -8.91
N THR A 174 2.36 -10.57 -8.81
CA THR A 174 2.24 -9.69 -7.64
C THR A 174 0.84 -9.11 -7.52
N LEU A 175 0.20 -8.76 -8.64
CA LEU A 175 -1.13 -8.18 -8.68
C LEU A 175 -2.20 -9.10 -8.10
N VAL A 176 -2.22 -10.38 -8.48
CA VAL A 176 -3.21 -11.34 -7.98
C VAL A 176 -3.10 -11.50 -6.46
N THR A 177 -1.87 -11.53 -5.95
CA THR A 177 -1.61 -11.59 -4.52
C THR A 177 -2.06 -10.29 -3.83
N ASN A 178 -1.78 -9.15 -4.47
CA ASN A 178 -2.17 -7.84 -3.98
C ASN A 178 -3.68 -7.72 -3.84
N TRP A 179 -4.47 -8.17 -4.84
CA TRP A 179 -5.93 -8.13 -4.80
C TRP A 179 -6.53 -8.84 -3.60
N LEU A 180 -6.04 -10.03 -3.25
CA LEU A 180 -6.60 -10.79 -2.13
C LEU A 180 -6.39 -10.10 -0.78
N ILE A 181 -5.29 -9.35 -0.66
CA ILE A 181 -4.93 -8.63 0.56
C ILE A 181 -5.60 -7.26 0.59
N TRP A 182 -5.61 -6.56 -0.54
CA TRP A 182 -6.03 -5.16 -0.59
C TRP A 182 -7.51 -4.98 -0.91
N ILE A 183 -8.20 -5.89 -1.61
CA ILE A 183 -9.66 -5.74 -1.84
C ILE A 183 -10.42 -5.57 -0.52
N PRO A 184 -10.25 -6.43 0.51
CA PRO A 184 -11.02 -6.26 1.74
C PRO A 184 -10.52 -5.07 2.57
N ALA A 185 -9.22 -4.79 2.57
CA ALA A 185 -8.66 -3.64 3.27
C ALA A 185 -9.13 -2.30 2.67
N VAL A 186 -9.16 -2.18 1.34
CA VAL A 186 -9.64 -1.00 0.61
C VAL A 186 -11.14 -0.82 0.78
N LEU A 187 -11.92 -1.92 0.83
CA LEU A 187 -13.33 -1.84 1.17
C LEU A 187 -13.56 -1.22 2.56
N ILE A 188 -12.74 -1.63 3.55
CA ILE A 188 -12.78 -1.04 4.90
C ILE A 188 -12.35 0.44 4.85
N ILE A 189 -11.30 0.77 4.10
CA ILE A 189 -10.84 2.16 3.94
C ILE A 189 -11.96 3.02 3.34
N TYR A 190 -12.62 2.60 2.27
CA TYR A 190 -13.72 3.36 1.66
C TYR A 190 -14.96 3.45 2.53
N SER A 191 -15.14 2.57 3.51
CA SER A 191 -16.22 2.67 4.49
C SER A 191 -16.04 3.85 5.46
N MET A 192 -14.82 4.36 5.59
CA MET A 192 -14.51 5.51 6.45
C MET A 192 -14.94 6.84 5.84
N PRO A 193 -15.23 7.86 6.69
CA PRO A 193 -15.34 9.24 6.24
C PRO A 193 -14.09 9.67 5.46
N MET A 194 -14.26 10.52 4.46
CA MET A 194 -13.19 10.97 3.55
C MET A 194 -11.92 11.43 4.30
N ALA A 195 -12.07 12.17 5.40
CA ALA A 195 -10.95 12.67 6.20
C ALA A 195 -10.12 11.56 6.88
N LEU A 196 -10.68 10.36 7.04
CA LEU A 196 -10.05 9.22 7.69
C LEU A 196 -9.52 8.15 6.74
N GLN A 197 -9.85 8.22 5.45
CA GLN A 197 -9.42 7.23 4.46
C GLN A 197 -7.89 7.19 4.33
N ILE A 198 -7.23 8.34 4.21
CA ILE A 198 -5.76 8.44 4.13
C ILE A 198 -5.07 8.05 5.45
N PRO A 199 -5.51 8.54 6.63
CA PRO A 199 -5.00 8.04 7.91
C PRO A 199 -5.06 6.51 8.03
N LEU A 200 -6.20 5.90 7.70
CA LEU A 200 -6.37 4.45 7.78
C LEU A 200 -5.51 3.71 6.74
N PHE A 201 -5.48 4.20 5.49
CA PHE A 201 -4.60 3.70 4.45
C PHE A 201 -3.14 3.66 4.91
N ASN A 202 -2.65 4.73 5.53
CA ASN A 202 -1.27 4.81 6.00
C ASN A 202 -0.95 3.80 7.11
N LEU A 203 -1.88 3.59 8.05
CA LEU A 203 -1.71 2.58 9.10
C LEU A 203 -1.67 1.16 8.51
N VAL A 204 -2.64 0.84 7.64
CA VAL A 204 -2.73 -0.46 6.96
C VAL A 204 -1.48 -0.69 6.09
N LEU A 205 -1.06 0.32 5.33
CA LEU A 205 0.14 0.27 4.50
C LEU A 205 1.40 -0.02 5.33
N CYS A 206 1.62 0.77 6.39
CA CYS A 206 2.79 0.60 7.27
C CYS A 206 2.82 -0.80 7.87
N PHE A 207 1.69 -1.25 8.43
CA PHE A 207 1.57 -2.57 9.01
C PHE A 207 1.85 -3.67 7.98
N PHE A 208 1.30 -3.55 6.77
CA PHE A 208 1.54 -4.48 5.68
C PHE A 208 3.02 -4.57 5.31
N VAL A 209 3.70 -3.44 5.12
CA VAL A 209 5.12 -3.43 4.73
C VAL A 209 6.01 -4.04 5.83
N LEU A 210 5.77 -3.69 7.10
CA LEU A 210 6.53 -4.26 8.22
C LEU A 210 6.28 -5.77 8.37
N LEU A 211 5.03 -6.20 8.23
CA LEU A 211 4.65 -7.61 8.33
C LEU A 211 5.26 -8.46 7.21
N LEU A 212 5.23 -7.96 5.97
CA LEU A 212 5.89 -8.65 4.85
C LEU A 212 7.39 -8.75 5.06
N THR A 213 8.03 -7.66 5.52
CA THR A 213 9.47 -7.63 5.74
C THR A 213 9.90 -8.60 6.84
N THR A 214 9.19 -8.61 7.98
CA THR A 214 9.47 -9.52 9.11
C THR A 214 9.30 -11.00 8.74
N ILE A 215 8.26 -11.33 7.98
CA ILE A 215 7.99 -12.72 7.56
C ILE A 215 8.96 -13.18 6.47
N SER A 216 9.33 -12.29 5.54
CA SER A 216 10.33 -12.61 4.51
C SER A 216 11.70 -12.92 5.12
N GLN A 217 12.07 -12.26 6.24
CA GLN A 217 13.33 -12.55 6.93
C GLN A 217 13.39 -13.92 7.60
N ARG A 218 12.23 -14.52 7.93
CA ARG A 218 12.18 -15.82 8.62
C ARG A 218 12.35 -17.02 7.70
N LYS A 219 12.45 -16.82 6.38
CA LYS A 219 12.81 -17.89 5.44
C LYS A 219 14.31 -17.81 5.18
N PRO A 220 15.11 -18.76 5.70
CA PRO A 220 16.41 -19.01 5.10
C PRO A 220 16.17 -19.38 3.64
N GLU A 221 16.98 -18.84 2.73
CA GLU A 221 17.17 -19.44 1.42
C GLU A 221 17.51 -20.93 1.67
N ALA A 222 16.59 -21.80 1.26
CA ALA A 222 16.77 -23.24 1.32
C ALA A 222 17.61 -23.69 0.12
#